data_AF-A0A2I0J8L3-F1
#
_entry.id   AF-A0A2I0J8L3-F1
#
_cell.length_a   1.000
_cell.length_b   1.000
_cell.length_c   1.000
_cell.angle_alpha   90.00
_cell.angle_beta   90.00
_cell.angle_gamma   90.00
#
_symmetry.space_group_name_H-M   'P 1'
#
loop_
_entity.id
_entity.type
_entity.pdbx_description
1 polymer ?
#
loop_
_entity_poly.entity_id
_entity_poly.type
_entity_poly.pdbx_seq_one_letter_code
_entity_poly.pdbx_strand_id
1 'polypeptide(L)'
;MLPFALLAYRTSIRTSTGATPYSLVYGMEAILPIEVEIPSMMVLAESELEEAEWAKQRYEQLNLINEKRLTALSHGQCYQQRMARAFNARVHHREFNPGDLVLRKQHPA
;
A
#
# COMPACT_ATOMS: atom_id res chain seq x y z
N MET A 1 13.64 -4.57 16.13
CA MET A 1 12.58 -5.17 15.28
C MET A 1 11.71 -4.12 14.59
N LEU A 2 11.14 -3.15 15.30
CA LEU A 2 10.21 -2.14 14.72
C LEU A 2 10.72 -1.41 13.45
N PRO A 3 11.99 -0.95 13.37
CA PRO A 3 12.48 -0.25 12.17
C PRO A 3 12.46 -1.13 10.90
N PHE A 4 12.86 -2.40 11.03
CA PHE A 4 12.86 -3.35 9.91
C PHE A 4 11.45 -3.72 9.47
N ALA A 5 10.53 -3.88 10.42
CA ALA A 5 9.12 -4.12 10.11
C ALA A 5 8.50 -2.93 9.36
N LEU A 6 8.83 -1.71 9.76
CA LEU A 6 8.35 -0.50 9.08
C LEU A 6 8.93 -0.37 7.67
N LEU A 7 10.22 -0.67 7.48
CA LEU A 7 10.85 -0.67 6.17
C LEU A 7 10.16 -1.68 5.24
N ALA A 8 10.04 -2.94 5.68
CA ALA A 8 9.37 -3.99 4.93
C ALA A 8 7.93 -3.61 4.57
N TYR A 9 7.20 -3.00 5.50
CA TYR A 9 5.84 -2.52 5.23
C TYR A 9 5.81 -1.45 4.12
N ARG A 10 6.76 -0.52 4.12
CA ARG A 10 6.83 0.60 3.16
C ARG A 10 7.26 0.15 1.76
N THR A 11 8.07 -0.90 1.65
CA THR A 11 8.64 -1.36 0.37
C THR A 11 7.98 -2.61 -0.19
N SER A 12 7.06 -3.23 0.54
CA SER A 12 6.28 -4.37 0.03
C SER A 12 4.99 -3.91 -0.66
N ILE A 13 4.66 -4.56 -1.79
CA ILE A 13 3.40 -4.33 -2.49
C ILE A 13 2.24 -4.76 -1.58
N ARG A 14 1.26 -3.87 -1.40
CA ARG A 14 0.06 -4.18 -0.61
C ARG A 14 -1.02 -4.76 -1.50
N THR A 15 -1.57 -5.91 -1.13
CA THR A 15 -2.70 -6.53 -1.84
C THR A 15 -3.91 -5.59 -1.97
N SER A 16 -4.09 -4.70 -0.99
CA SER A 16 -5.17 -3.73 -0.94
C SER A 16 -5.00 -2.56 -1.91
N THR A 17 -3.79 -2.20 -2.34
CA THR A 17 -3.56 -1.04 -3.22
C THR A 17 -2.83 -1.39 -4.51
N GLY A 18 -2.23 -2.58 -4.61
CA GLY A 18 -1.41 -3.00 -5.74
C GLY A 18 -0.06 -2.29 -5.86
N ALA A 19 0.30 -1.44 -4.89
CA ALA A 19 1.52 -0.62 -4.90
C ALA A 19 2.24 -0.70 -3.55
N THR A 20 3.50 -0.26 -3.51
CA THR A 20 4.23 -0.07 -2.25
C THR A 20 3.79 1.25 -1.59
N PRO A 21 3.67 1.33 -0.26
CA PRO A 21 3.34 2.59 0.40
C PRO A 21 4.37 3.69 0.13
N TYR A 22 5.64 3.32 -0.06
CA TYR A 22 6.70 4.27 -0.39
C TYR A 22 6.47 4.93 -1.77
N SER A 23 6.16 4.16 -2.81
CA SER A 23 5.97 4.73 -4.15
C SER A 23 4.74 5.62 -4.27
N LEU A 24 3.71 5.39 -3.46
CA LEU A 24 2.55 6.30 -3.37
C LEU A 24 2.88 7.65 -2.73
N VAL A 25 3.89 7.71 -1.85
CA VAL A 25 4.32 8.96 -1.20
C VAL A 25 5.34 9.70 -2.07
N TYR A 26 6.35 9.00 -2.56
CA TYR A 26 7.52 9.60 -3.20
C TYR A 26 7.56 9.45 -4.73
N GLY A 27 6.61 8.73 -5.33
CA GLY A 27 6.46 8.57 -6.78
C GLY A 27 7.35 7.52 -7.43
N MET A 28 8.29 6.93 -6.68
CA MET A 28 9.21 5.89 -7.15
C MET A 28 9.39 4.81 -6.08
N GLU A 29 9.89 3.64 -6.47
CA GLU A 29 10.22 2.59 -5.52
C GLU A 29 11.42 2.96 -4.66
N ALA A 30 11.47 2.43 -3.43
CA ALA A 30 12.60 2.66 -2.55
C ALA A 30 13.78 1.79 -2.98
N ILE A 31 14.97 2.37 -3.05
CA ILE A 31 16.22 1.61 -3.18
C ILE A 31 16.56 1.06 -1.79
N LEU A 32 16.68 -0.26 -1.69
CA LEU A 32 17.00 -0.93 -0.43
C LEU A 32 18.49 -0.80 -0.10
N PRO A 33 18.90 -0.78 1.18
CA PRO A 33 20.31 -0.71 1.55
C PRO A 33 21.16 -1.83 0.91
N ILE A 34 20.61 -3.04 0.79
CA ILE A 34 21.29 -4.18 0.14
C ILE A 34 21.50 -3.97 -1.36
N GLU A 35 20.63 -3.21 -2.03
CA GLU A 35 20.77 -2.86 -3.44
C GLU A 35 21.84 -1.80 -3.68
N VAL A 36 22.27 -1.10 -2.62
CA VAL A 36 23.41 -0.17 -2.65
C VAL A 36 24.70 -0.92 -2.33
N GLU A 37 24.68 -1.80 -1.32
CA GLU A 37 25.83 -2.64 -0.95
C GLU A 37 26.20 -3.62 -2.06
N ILE A 38 25.20 -4.21 -2.71
CA ILE A 38 25.32 -5.01 -3.91
C ILE A 38 24.62 -4.21 -5.02
N PRO A 39 25.35 -3.40 -5.81
CA PRO A 39 24.78 -2.46 -6.76
C PRO A 39 23.74 -3.13 -7.65
N SER A 40 22.47 -2.77 -7.46
CA SER A 40 21.38 -3.24 -8.29
C SER A 40 21.43 -2.56 -9.65
N MET A 41 20.70 -3.12 -10.63
CA MET A 41 20.58 -2.51 -11.96
C MET A 41 20.05 -1.07 -11.89
N MET A 42 19.16 -0.76 -10.94
CA MET A 42 18.64 0.60 -10.75
C MET A 42 19.76 1.55 -10.28
N VAL A 43 20.55 1.13 -9.29
CA VAL A 43 21.66 1.94 -8.75
C VAL A 43 22.74 2.17 -9.82
N LEU A 44 23.09 1.14 -10.58
CA LEU A 44 24.05 1.26 -11.66
C LEU A 44 23.57 2.23 -12.75
N ALA A 45 22.32 2.08 -13.20
CA ALA A 45 21.74 2.96 -14.21
C ALA A 45 21.66 4.42 -13.75
N GLU A 46 21.30 4.68 -12.49
CA GLU A 46 21.26 6.04 -11.95
C GLU A 46 22.66 6.65 -11.76
N SER A 47 23.67 5.83 -11.46
CA SER A 47 25.05 6.32 -11.24
C SER A 47 25.76 6.82 -12.49
N GLU A 48 25.29 6.42 -13.67
CA GLU A 48 25.86 6.82 -14.97
C GLU A 48 25.18 8.06 -15.58
N LEU A 49 24.09 8.56 -14.98
CA LEU A 49 23.35 9.71 -15.49
C LEU A 49 24.02 11.03 -15.12
N GLU A 50 24.00 11.98 -16.06
CA GLU A 50 24.29 13.37 -15.73
C GLU A 50 23.19 13.94 -14.83
N GLU A 51 23.53 14.90 -13.98
CA GLU A 51 22.60 15.48 -13.00
C GLU A 51 21.34 16.09 -13.65
N ALA A 52 21.48 16.68 -14.84
CA ALA A 52 20.37 17.22 -15.61
C ALA A 52 19.41 16.12 -16.11
N GLU A 53 19.94 14.98 -16.52
CA GLU A 53 19.15 13.83 -16.96
C GLU A 53 18.43 13.17 -15.79
N TRP A 54 19.13 12.99 -14.66
CA TRP A 54 18.56 12.48 -13.43
C TRP A 54 17.40 13.38 -12.93
N ALA A 55 17.59 14.70 -12.92
CA ALA A 55 16.56 15.66 -12.52
C ALA A 55 15.33 15.59 -13.44
N LYS A 56 15.54 15.44 -14.76
CA LYS A 56 14.46 15.28 -15.73
C LYS A 56 13.66 14.00 -15.47
N GLN A 57 14.34 12.85 -15.31
CA GLN A 57 13.67 11.59 -14.99
C GLN A 57 12.88 11.68 -13.68
N ARG A 58 13.45 12.32 -12.66
CA ARG A 58 12.77 12.53 -11.38
C ARG A 58 11.51 13.37 -11.52
N TYR A 59 11.55 14.41 -12.35
CA TYR A 59 10.38 15.24 -12.65
C TYR A 59 9.27 14.45 -13.35
N GLU A 60 9.62 13.62 -14.34
CA GLU A 60 8.66 12.75 -15.04
C GLU A 60 7.98 11.75 -14.08
N GLN A 61 8.75 11.13 -13.18
CA GLN A 61 8.19 10.23 -12.15
C GLN A 61 7.21 10.94 -11.21
N LEU A 62 7.53 12.17 -10.81
CA LEU A 62 6.64 12.98 -9.97
C LEU A 62 5.39 13.41 -10.73
N ASN A 63 5.48 13.68 -12.03
CA ASN A 63 4.31 14.03 -12.84
C ASN A 63 3.30 12.87 -12.91
N LEU A 64 3.79 11.63 -12.91
CA LEU A 64 2.96 10.41 -12.94
C LEU A 64 2.44 9.97 -11.55
N ILE A 65 2.84 10.64 -10.46
CA ILE A 65 2.48 10.19 -9.10
C ILE A 65 0.97 10.19 -8.85
N ASN A 66 0.25 11.16 -9.42
CA ASN A 66 -1.18 11.28 -9.23
C ASN A 66 -1.93 10.15 -9.94
N GLU A 67 -1.45 9.73 -11.12
CA GLU A 67 -1.99 8.58 -11.82
C GLU A 67 -1.80 7.30 -11.00
N LYS A 68 -0.58 7.07 -10.48
CA LYS A 68 -0.30 5.91 -9.59
C LYS A 68 -1.22 5.90 -8.37
N ARG A 69 -1.45 7.07 -7.74
CA ARG A 69 -2.38 7.22 -6.60
C ARG A 69 -3.82 6.93 -6.98
N LEU A 70 -4.27 7.40 -8.15
CA LEU A 70 -5.62 7.14 -8.64
C LEU A 70 -5.84 5.65 -8.92
N THR A 71 -4.89 4.98 -9.56
CA THR A 71 -4.92 3.53 -9.76
C THR A 71 -4.98 2.78 -8.43
N ALA A 72 -4.15 3.17 -7.45
CA ALA A 72 -4.15 2.57 -6.13
C ALA A 72 -5.46 2.78 -5.36
N LEU A 73 -6.10 3.94 -5.51
CA LEU A 73 -7.43 4.22 -4.94
C LEU A 73 -8.50 3.32 -5.55
N SER A 74 -8.52 3.20 -6.88
CA SER A 74 -9.47 2.32 -7.58
C SER A 74 -9.29 0.86 -7.14
N HIS A 75 -8.05 0.38 -7.07
CA HIS A 75 -7.74 -0.97 -6.60
C HIS A 75 -8.18 -1.16 -5.14
N GLY A 76 -7.97 -0.15 -4.29
CA GLY A 76 -8.44 -0.10 -2.90
C GLY A 76 -9.94 -0.25 -2.77
N GLN A 77 -10.71 0.47 -3.59
CA GLN A 77 -12.17 0.36 -3.62
C GLN A 77 -12.62 -1.04 -4.03
N CYS A 78 -12.04 -1.59 -5.10
CA CYS A 78 -12.32 -2.95 -5.54
C CYS A 78 -11.99 -3.98 -4.46
N TYR A 79 -10.85 -3.84 -3.79
CA TYR A 79 -10.45 -4.70 -2.68
C TYR A 79 -11.45 -4.62 -1.51
N GLN A 80 -11.83 -3.41 -1.09
CA GLN A 80 -12.82 -3.21 -0.03
C GLN A 80 -14.17 -3.83 -0.37
N GLN A 81 -14.65 -3.65 -1.61
CA GLN A 81 -15.90 -4.26 -2.07
C GLN A 81 -15.82 -5.80 -2.03
N ARG A 82 -14.71 -6.39 -2.47
CA ARG A 82 -14.49 -7.84 -2.37
C ARG A 82 -14.52 -8.34 -0.94
N MET A 83 -13.83 -7.63 -0.03
CA MET A 83 -13.82 -7.96 1.41
C MET A 83 -15.21 -7.84 2.03
N ALA A 84 -15.95 -6.77 1.73
CA ALA A 84 -17.31 -6.56 2.21
C ALA A 84 -18.26 -7.66 1.73
N ARG A 85 -18.19 -8.06 0.44
CA ARG A 85 -18.99 -9.17 -0.10
C ARG A 85 -18.67 -10.48 0.61
N ALA A 86 -17.38 -10.81 0.79
CA ALA A 86 -16.97 -12.04 1.46
C ALA A 86 -17.42 -12.10 2.93
N PHE A 87 -17.36 -10.97 3.64
CA PHE A 87 -17.86 -10.86 5.01
C PHE A 87 -19.38 -11.00 5.06
N ASN A 88 -20.10 -10.19 4.28
CA ASN A 88 -21.56 -10.17 4.27
C ASN A 88 -22.16 -11.52 3.84
N ALA A 89 -21.51 -12.26 2.95
CA ALA A 89 -21.94 -13.62 2.58
C ALA A 89 -21.98 -14.61 3.76
N ARG A 90 -21.23 -14.34 4.84
CA ARG A 90 -21.20 -15.16 6.07
C ARG A 90 -22.06 -14.59 7.19
N VAL A 91 -22.58 -13.37 7.02
CA VAL A 91 -23.43 -12.73 8.02
C VAL A 91 -24.86 -13.20 7.80
N HIS A 92 -25.38 -13.94 8.78
CA HIS A 92 -26.81 -14.21 8.84
C HIS A 92 -27.52 -13.00 9.43
N HIS A 93 -28.42 -12.40 8.65
CA HIS A 93 -29.30 -11.36 9.17
C HIS A 93 -30.16 -11.95 10.29
N ARG A 94 -30.22 -11.25 11.43
CA ARG A 94 -31.09 -11.59 12.55
C ARG A 94 -31.88 -10.35 12.92
N GLU A 95 -33.19 -10.49 12.89
CA GLU A 95 -34.12 -9.50 13.42
C GLU A 95 -34.39 -9.82 14.89
N PHE A 96 -34.54 -8.80 15.73
CA PHE A 96 -34.81 -8.93 17.15
C PHE A 96 -36.03 -8.08 17.51
N ASN A 97 -36.90 -8.62 18.35
CA ASN A 97 -38.10 -7.96 18.86
C ASN A 97 -37.93 -7.52 20.32
N PRO A 98 -38.69 -6.52 20.79
CA PRO A 98 -38.74 -6.18 22.21
C PRO A 98 -39.10 -7.41 23.07
N GLY A 99 -38.21 -7.76 24.01
CA GLY A 99 -38.34 -8.95 24.86
C GLY A 99 -37.37 -10.09 24.52
N ASP A 100 -36.70 -10.04 23.35
CA ASP A 100 -35.72 -11.05 22.98
C ASP A 100 -34.45 -10.97 23.86
N LEU A 101 -34.01 -12.12 24.35
CA LEU A 101 -32.74 -12.24 25.09
C LEU A 101 -31.56 -12.33 24.13
N VAL A 102 -30.66 -11.35 24.20
CA VAL A 102 -29.45 -11.31 23.38
C VAL A 102 -28.18 -11.27 24.23
N LEU A 103 -27.12 -11.91 23.75
CA LEU A 103 -25.82 -11.88 24.40
C LEU A 103 -25.11 -10.56 24.09
N ARG A 104 -24.78 -9.81 25.15
CA ARG A 104 -23.98 -8.59 25.03
C ARG A 104 -22.49 -8.92 25.16
N LYS A 105 -21.68 -8.51 24.19
CA LYS A 105 -20.22 -8.54 24.34
C LYS A 105 -19.79 -7.52 25.39
N GLN A 106 -19.21 -7.99 26.49
CA GLN A 106 -18.55 -7.16 27.48
C GLN A 106 -17.14 -6.85 26.97
N HIS A 107 -16.79 -5.58 26.80
CA HIS A 107 -15.40 -5.17 26.56
C HIS A 107 -14.71 -4.94 27.90
N PRO A 108 -13.46 -5.37 28.10
CA PRO A 108 -12.72 -5.09 29.34
C PRO A 108 -12.57 -3.57 29.53
N ALA A 109 -12.67 -3.14 30.79
CA ALA A 109 -12.49 -1.75 31.21
C ALA A 109 -11.05 -1.28 31.05
#